data_AF-A0A0E3UMW7-F1
#
_entry.id   AF-A0A0E3UMW7-F1
#
_cell.length_a   1.000
_cell.length_b   1.000
_cell.length_c   1.000
_cell.angle_alpha   90.00
_cell.angle_beta   90.00
_cell.angle_gamma   90.00
#
_symmetry.space_group_name_H-M   'P 1'
#
loop_
_entity.id
_entity.type
_entity.pdbx_description
1 polymer ?
#
loop_
_entity_poly.entity_id
_entity_poly.type
_entity_poly.pdbx_seq_one_letter_code
_entity_poly.pdbx_strand_id
1 'polypeptide(L)'
;MSRTCLLYPLSAALATALVLAACKKPEPIPPPAPLATEPAPAATTLPSATPASVTALELGNSVGADERVTAPATTFAPGDTIYASVTTRTGDPTATVPGRLSAKWTFQDGQTVHEDARDLTLTGDGTTTFQISRPGGFPVGRYTVEISLDGAVVQSREFEVK
;
A
#
# COMPACT_ATOMS: atom_id res chain seq x y z
N MET A 1 -23.08 -8.62 -47.72
CA MET A 1 -22.99 -7.32 -47.04
C MET A 1 -21.66 -7.32 -46.29
N SER A 2 -20.59 -6.80 -46.90
CA SER A 2 -20.14 -5.39 -46.74
C SER A 2 -19.72 -5.13 -45.28
N ARG A 3 -18.49 -4.80 -44.85
CA ARG A 3 -17.23 -4.24 -45.39
C ARG A 3 -16.12 -4.57 -44.35
N THR A 4 -14.90 -5.01 -44.69
CA THR A 4 -13.71 -4.20 -45.05
C THR A 4 -13.25 -3.31 -43.86
N CYS A 5 -12.00 -3.21 -43.37
CA CYS A 5 -10.65 -3.46 -43.87
C CYS A 5 -9.65 -3.40 -42.70
N LEU A 6 -8.61 -4.24 -42.74
CA LEU A 6 -7.17 -3.94 -42.56
C LEU A 6 -6.64 -3.27 -41.26
N LEU A 7 -5.69 -3.91 -40.54
CA LEU A 7 -4.20 -3.90 -40.73
C LEU A 7 -3.61 -2.50 -40.53
N TYR A 8 -2.50 -2.19 -39.85
CA TYR A 8 -1.44 -2.85 -39.06
C TYR A 8 -0.62 -1.66 -38.47
N PRO A 9 0.17 -1.81 -37.38
CA PRO A 9 0.92 -0.70 -36.77
C PRO A 9 2.13 -0.30 -37.63
N LEU A 10 2.41 1.01 -37.73
CA LEU A 10 3.57 1.52 -38.45
C LEU A 10 4.63 2.06 -37.48
N SER A 11 5.75 1.35 -37.47
CA SER A 11 6.99 1.62 -36.74
C SER A 11 7.68 2.93 -37.18
N ALA A 12 8.49 3.43 -36.24
CA ALA A 12 9.36 4.59 -36.35
C ALA A 12 10.52 4.42 -37.35
N ALA A 13 10.84 5.53 -38.04
CA ALA A 13 12.07 5.83 -38.78
C ALA A 13 11.90 7.30 -39.26
N LEU A 14 12.89 8.18 -39.48
CA LEU A 14 14.33 8.29 -39.28
C LEU A 14 14.65 9.75 -39.73
N ALA A 15 15.60 10.41 -39.06
CA ALA A 15 16.46 11.55 -39.50
C ALA A 15 16.00 12.57 -40.56
N THR A 16 16.27 13.86 -40.33
CA THR A 16 17.13 14.69 -41.21
C THR A 16 17.41 16.09 -40.66
N ALA A 17 18.58 16.60 -41.02
CA ALA A 17 19.17 17.86 -40.58
C ALA A 17 19.00 18.99 -41.60
N LEU A 18 19.21 20.22 -41.10
CA LEU A 18 19.96 21.33 -41.72
C LEU A 18 19.24 22.39 -42.62
N VAL A 19 19.65 23.64 -42.37
CA VAL A 19 19.80 24.81 -43.29
C VAL A 19 18.80 25.99 -43.15
N LEU A 20 19.37 27.17 -43.43
CA LEU A 20 19.17 28.54 -42.95
C LEU A 20 18.13 29.41 -43.68
N ALA A 21 17.79 30.52 -42.98
CA ALA A 21 17.55 31.90 -43.46
C ALA A 21 16.22 32.26 -44.16
N ALA A 22 15.47 33.22 -43.58
CA ALA A 22 15.23 34.57 -44.15
C ALA A 22 13.99 35.29 -43.57
N CYS A 23 14.21 36.53 -43.09
CA CYS A 23 13.35 37.72 -43.14
C CYS A 23 11.89 37.67 -42.64
N LYS A 24 11.63 38.31 -41.48
CA LYS A 24 10.91 39.61 -41.43
C LYS A 24 11.03 40.23 -40.03
N LYS A 25 11.50 41.48 -39.99
CA LYS A 25 11.43 42.40 -38.85
C LYS A 25 9.95 42.79 -38.62
N PRO A 26 9.46 42.72 -37.38
CA PRO A 26 8.82 43.88 -36.78
C PRO A 26 9.35 44.16 -35.36
N GLU A 27 9.80 45.39 -35.12
CA GLU A 27 9.74 46.03 -33.78
C GLU A 27 8.24 46.22 -33.39
N PRO A 28 7.84 46.69 -32.19
CA PRO A 28 8.51 46.87 -30.88
C PRO A 28 7.61 46.45 -29.68
N ILE A 29 8.14 45.98 -28.53
CA ILE A 29 7.46 46.19 -27.22
C ILE A 29 8.52 46.31 -26.12
N PRO A 30 8.58 47.43 -25.36
CA PRO A 30 9.41 47.53 -24.16
C PRO A 30 8.95 46.48 -23.12
N PRO A 31 9.89 45.89 -22.34
CA PRO A 31 9.57 44.80 -21.43
C PRO A 31 8.49 45.19 -20.41
N PRO A 32 7.48 44.34 -20.17
CA PRO A 32 6.62 44.50 -19.01
C PRO A 32 7.46 44.39 -17.73
N ALA A 33 7.07 45.20 -16.76
CA ALA A 33 7.68 45.34 -15.44
C ALA A 33 7.92 43.99 -14.73
N PRO A 34 8.92 43.92 -13.83
CA PRO A 34 9.27 42.71 -13.11
C PRO A 34 8.07 42.09 -12.39
N LEU A 35 8.00 40.76 -12.51
CA LEU A 35 7.13 39.83 -11.81
C LEU A 35 6.69 40.34 -10.45
N ALA A 36 5.40 40.66 -10.33
CA ALA A 36 4.74 40.62 -9.04
C ALA A 36 4.89 39.19 -8.51
N THR A 37 5.70 39.04 -7.46
CA THR A 37 5.68 37.84 -6.61
C THR A 37 4.27 37.71 -6.07
N GLU A 38 3.50 36.81 -6.66
CA GLU A 38 2.28 36.31 -6.07
C GLU A 38 2.67 35.62 -4.75
N PRO A 39 2.07 35.97 -3.60
CA PRO A 39 2.30 35.24 -2.37
C PRO A 39 1.88 33.79 -2.59
N ALA A 40 2.84 32.87 -2.53
CA ALA A 40 2.54 31.45 -2.47
C ALA A 40 1.49 31.24 -1.36
N PRO A 41 0.39 30.52 -1.62
CA PRO A 41 -0.55 30.16 -0.58
C PRO A 41 0.24 29.53 0.57
N ALA A 42 0.09 30.10 1.77
CA ALA A 42 0.62 29.48 2.97
C ALA A 42 0.13 28.03 2.98
N ALA A 43 1.07 27.09 2.90
CA ALA A 43 0.77 25.69 3.13
C ALA A 43 0.17 25.63 4.53
N THR A 44 -1.15 25.44 4.61
CA THR A 44 -1.80 25.04 5.84
C THR A 44 -1.09 23.77 6.28
N THR A 45 -0.24 23.89 7.29
CA THR A 45 0.29 22.74 8.01
C THR A 45 -0.92 22.04 8.61
N LEU A 46 -1.40 21.02 7.91
CA LEU A 46 -2.26 20.01 8.51
C LEU A 46 -1.57 19.58 9.80
N PRO A 47 -2.31 19.46 10.92
CA PRO A 47 -1.72 18.94 12.15
C PRO A 47 -1.01 17.65 11.80
N SER A 48 0.28 17.59 12.10
CA SER A 48 1.06 16.37 11.95
C SER A 48 0.42 15.34 12.87
N ALA A 49 -0.49 14.54 12.34
CA ALA A 49 -1.04 13.40 13.04
C ALA A 49 0.17 12.59 13.50
N THR A 50 0.31 12.43 14.81
CA THR A 50 1.41 11.66 15.38
C THR A 50 1.40 10.29 14.70
N PRO A 51 2.46 9.90 13.97
CA PRO A 51 2.38 8.69 13.17
C PRO A 51 2.27 7.48 14.10
N ALA A 52 1.29 6.64 13.82
CA ALA A 52 1.29 5.26 14.32
C ALA A 52 2.13 4.39 13.39
N SER A 53 2.69 3.31 13.91
CA SER A 53 3.52 2.39 13.14
C SER A 53 3.30 0.96 13.61
N VAL A 54 3.36 0.01 12.70
CA VAL A 54 3.44 -1.41 13.04
C VAL A 54 4.89 -1.75 13.38
N THR A 55 5.09 -2.39 14.52
CA THR A 55 6.42 -2.74 15.06
C THR A 55 6.70 -4.24 15.02
N ALA A 56 5.66 -5.07 15.05
CA ALA A 56 5.79 -6.51 14.93
C ALA A 56 4.56 -7.13 14.25
N LEU A 57 4.82 -8.24 13.55
CA LEU A 57 3.80 -9.15 13.01
C LEU A 57 4.29 -10.56 13.31
N GLU A 58 3.52 -11.27 14.11
CA GLU A 58 3.77 -12.65 14.49
C GLU A 58 2.64 -13.53 14.01
N LEU A 59 3.00 -14.70 13.47
CA LEU A 59 2.05 -15.70 13.00
C LEU A 59 2.08 -16.90 13.93
N GLY A 60 0.92 -17.51 14.15
CA GLY A 60 0.79 -18.72 14.95
C GLY A 60 -0.60 -19.32 14.86
N ASN A 61 -0.79 -20.45 15.54
CA ASN A 61 -2.06 -21.17 15.59
C ASN A 61 -2.79 -21.02 16.94
N SER A 62 -2.23 -20.20 17.84
CA SER A 62 -2.77 -19.96 19.18
C SER A 62 -2.44 -18.53 19.62
N VAL A 63 -3.41 -17.88 20.26
CA VAL A 63 -3.26 -16.53 20.83
C VAL A 63 -3.63 -16.51 22.31
N GLY A 64 -2.93 -15.67 23.07
CA GLY A 64 -3.16 -15.43 24.49
C GLY A 64 -4.30 -14.44 24.74
N ALA A 65 -4.60 -14.19 26.02
CA ALA A 65 -5.60 -13.21 26.43
C ALA A 65 -5.22 -11.77 26.07
N ASP A 66 -3.94 -11.51 25.82
CA ASP A 66 -3.36 -10.24 25.41
C ASP A 66 -3.28 -10.07 23.88
N GLU A 67 -3.96 -10.93 23.11
CA GLU A 67 -3.95 -10.92 21.64
C GLU A 67 -2.56 -11.14 21.02
N ARG A 68 -1.61 -11.70 21.78
CA ARG A 68 -0.32 -12.14 21.23
C ARG A 68 -0.31 -13.60 20.88
N VAL A 69 0.46 -13.94 19.86
CA VAL A 69 0.71 -15.33 19.52
C VAL A 69 1.52 -15.99 20.64
N THR A 70 1.06 -17.16 21.10
CA THR A 70 1.74 -17.91 22.18
C THR A 70 2.63 -19.01 21.63
N ALA A 71 2.37 -19.44 20.39
CA ALA A 71 3.14 -20.44 19.67
C ALA A 71 3.43 -19.92 18.25
N PRO A 72 4.56 -19.20 18.06
CA PRO A 72 4.95 -18.68 16.77
C PRO A 72 5.19 -19.82 15.77
N ALA A 73 4.56 -19.72 14.60
CA ALA A 73 4.69 -20.70 13.54
C ALA A 73 4.54 -20.03 12.16
N THR A 74 5.25 -20.56 11.17
CA THR A 74 5.13 -20.16 9.75
C THR A 74 4.75 -21.35 8.87
N THR A 75 4.30 -22.44 9.51
CA THR A 75 3.87 -23.67 8.87
C THR A 75 2.64 -24.16 9.59
N PHE A 76 1.57 -24.40 8.83
CA PHE A 76 0.25 -24.74 9.36
C PHE A 76 -0.33 -25.95 8.65
N ALA A 77 -1.16 -26.72 9.34
CA ALA A 77 -1.95 -27.75 8.71
C ALA A 77 -3.14 -27.14 7.95
N PRO A 78 -3.68 -27.80 6.91
CA PRO A 78 -4.85 -27.32 6.18
C PRO A 78 -6.05 -26.97 7.07
N GLY A 79 -6.24 -27.67 8.19
CA GLY A 79 -7.35 -27.45 9.11
C GLY A 79 -7.10 -26.44 10.23
N ASP A 80 -5.89 -25.88 10.34
CA ASP A 80 -5.55 -24.94 11.42
C ASP A 80 -6.26 -23.59 11.25
N THR A 81 -6.53 -22.93 12.37
CA THR A 81 -6.82 -21.49 12.38
C THR A 81 -5.50 -20.75 12.47
N ILE A 82 -5.28 -19.82 11.54
CA ILE A 82 -4.05 -19.05 11.47
C ILE A 82 -4.33 -17.66 12.04
N TYR A 83 -3.50 -17.24 12.98
CA TYR A 83 -3.56 -15.95 13.64
C TYR A 83 -2.38 -15.07 13.21
N ALA A 84 -2.65 -13.80 12.96
CA ALA A 84 -1.68 -12.73 12.76
C ALA A 84 -1.83 -11.71 13.88
N SER A 85 -0.90 -11.73 14.82
CA SER A 85 -0.82 -10.71 15.88
C SER A 85 0.04 -9.55 15.39
N VAL A 86 -0.57 -8.36 15.34
CA VAL A 86 0.06 -7.11 14.91
C VAL A 86 0.30 -6.26 16.14
N THR A 87 1.55 -5.89 16.40
CA THR A 87 1.88 -4.91 17.45
C THR A 87 2.06 -3.54 16.82
N THR A 88 1.27 -2.56 17.26
CA THR A 88 1.36 -1.16 16.85
C THR A 88 1.95 -0.30 17.94
N ARG A 89 2.58 0.81 17.57
CA ARG A 89 3.07 1.84 18.48
C ARG A 89 2.76 3.22 17.93
N THR A 90 2.32 4.13 18.79
CA THR A 90 2.23 5.57 18.48
C THR A 90 3.54 6.29 18.83
N GLY A 91 3.92 7.30 18.04
CA GLY A 91 5.11 8.11 18.32
C GLY A 91 5.07 8.87 19.66
N ASP A 92 3.86 9.22 20.11
CA ASP A 92 3.59 9.75 21.45
C ASP A 92 2.67 8.76 22.19
N PRO A 93 3.06 8.22 23.36
CA PRO A 93 2.29 7.18 24.04
C PRO A 93 1.03 7.69 24.74
N THR A 94 0.87 9.01 24.88
CA THR A 94 -0.30 9.66 25.47
C THR A 94 -1.28 10.18 24.42
N ALA A 95 -0.81 10.33 23.18
CA ALA A 95 -1.64 10.73 22.06
C ALA A 95 -2.51 9.58 21.57
N THR A 96 -3.75 9.93 21.24
CA THR A 96 -4.71 9.04 20.61
C THR A 96 -4.73 9.30 19.11
N VAL A 97 -4.45 8.27 18.32
CA VAL A 97 -4.34 8.35 16.87
C VAL A 97 -5.36 7.41 16.23
N PRO A 98 -6.31 7.88 15.42
CA PRO A 98 -7.14 6.98 14.63
C PRO A 98 -6.27 6.30 13.57
N GLY A 99 -6.45 4.99 13.39
CA GLY A 99 -5.73 4.24 12.36
C GLY A 99 -6.54 3.02 11.92
N ARG A 100 -6.42 2.67 10.64
CA ARG A 100 -7.08 1.49 10.07
C ARG A 100 -6.06 0.41 9.77
N LEU A 101 -6.13 -0.71 10.48
CA LEU A 101 -5.34 -1.90 10.16
C LEU A 101 -6.11 -2.81 9.22
N SER A 102 -5.47 -3.27 8.17
CA SER A 102 -6.00 -4.29 7.26
C SER A 102 -5.03 -5.46 7.15
N ALA A 103 -5.55 -6.68 7.18
CA ALA A 103 -4.81 -7.89 6.93
C ALA A 103 -5.34 -8.56 5.66
N LYS A 104 -4.52 -8.59 4.62
CA LYS A 104 -4.84 -9.24 3.35
C LYS A 104 -4.03 -10.52 3.21
N TRP A 105 -4.73 -11.63 3.02
CA TRP A 105 -4.17 -12.96 2.88
C TRP A 105 -4.25 -13.39 1.42
N THR A 106 -3.11 -13.70 0.82
CA THR A 106 -3.01 -14.14 -0.57
C THR A 106 -2.39 -15.53 -0.66
N PHE A 107 -2.85 -16.31 -1.63
CA PHE A 107 -2.23 -17.57 -1.98
C PHE A 107 -1.14 -17.36 -3.04
N GLN A 108 -0.24 -18.33 -3.22
CA GLN A 108 0.91 -18.26 -4.14
C GLN A 108 0.59 -17.95 -5.61
N ASP A 109 -0.67 -18.09 -6.05
CA ASP A 109 -1.12 -17.66 -7.38
C ASP A 109 -1.55 -16.19 -7.46
N GLY A 110 -1.47 -15.46 -6.35
CA GLY A 110 -1.86 -14.06 -6.21
C GLY A 110 -3.32 -13.85 -5.83
N GLN A 111 -4.14 -14.90 -5.71
CA GLN A 111 -5.53 -14.79 -5.30
C GLN A 111 -5.62 -14.39 -3.82
N THR A 112 -6.34 -13.29 -3.54
CA THR A 112 -6.74 -12.95 -2.17
C THR A 112 -7.73 -14.00 -1.66
N VAL A 113 -7.33 -14.74 -0.63
CA VAL A 113 -8.16 -15.78 0.00
C VAL A 113 -9.00 -15.25 1.14
N HIS A 114 -8.56 -14.17 1.78
CA HIS A 114 -9.28 -13.48 2.83
C HIS A 114 -8.71 -12.08 3.00
N GLU A 115 -9.55 -11.16 3.43
CA GLU A 115 -9.13 -9.82 3.81
C GLU A 115 -10.02 -9.37 4.97
N ASP A 116 -9.40 -8.79 5.99
CA ASP A 116 -10.09 -8.20 7.13
C ASP A 116 -9.52 -6.80 7.39
N ALA A 117 -10.37 -5.89 7.85
CA ALA A 117 -9.97 -4.53 8.16
C ALA A 117 -10.69 -4.04 9.41
N ARG A 118 -9.96 -3.32 10.25
CA ARG A 118 -10.40 -2.83 11.55
C ARG A 118 -10.00 -1.37 11.68
N ASP A 119 -10.97 -0.53 11.98
CA ASP A 119 -10.72 0.84 12.42
C ASP A 119 -10.42 0.81 13.92
N LEU A 120 -9.27 1.36 14.31
CA LEU A 120 -8.78 1.37 15.68
C LEU A 120 -8.47 2.78 16.14
N THR A 121 -8.52 2.95 17.45
CA THR A 121 -8.05 4.13 18.14
C THR A 121 -6.77 3.74 18.87
N LEU A 122 -5.62 4.05 18.29
CA LEU A 122 -4.30 3.62 18.76
C LEU A 122 -3.79 4.59 19.83
N THR A 123 -3.22 4.07 20.91
CA THR A 123 -2.61 4.86 21.99
C THR A 123 -1.49 4.04 22.62
N GLY A 124 -0.27 4.57 22.63
CA GLY A 124 0.91 3.83 23.09
C GLY A 124 1.17 2.57 22.27
N ASP A 125 1.55 1.50 22.96
CA ASP A 125 1.67 0.16 22.38
C ASP A 125 0.31 -0.54 22.40
N GLY A 126 -0.09 -1.03 21.23
CA GLY A 126 -1.32 -1.82 21.05
C GLY A 126 -1.01 -3.15 20.41
N THR A 127 -1.86 -4.14 20.62
CA THR A 127 -1.81 -5.42 19.89
C THR A 127 -3.19 -5.68 19.32
N THR A 128 -3.23 -6.17 18.08
CA THR A 128 -4.47 -6.51 17.39
C THR A 128 -4.26 -7.82 16.66
N THR A 129 -5.15 -8.77 16.90
CA THR A 129 -5.11 -10.05 16.20
C THR A 129 -6.11 -10.12 15.05
N PHE A 130 -5.60 -10.52 13.88
CA PHE A 130 -6.40 -11.00 12.76
C PHE A 130 -6.34 -12.52 12.70
N GLN A 131 -7.41 -13.15 12.21
CA GLN A 131 -7.45 -14.60 12.08
C GLN A 131 -8.13 -15.02 10.78
N ILE A 132 -7.74 -16.19 10.27
CA ILE A 132 -8.34 -16.83 9.12
C ILE A 132 -8.53 -18.31 9.42
N SER A 133 -9.73 -18.82 9.14
CA SER A 133 -10.08 -20.24 9.28
C SER A 133 -10.91 -20.68 8.08
N ARG A 134 -10.76 -21.93 7.64
CA ARG A 134 -11.53 -22.46 6.51
C ARG A 134 -12.12 -23.83 6.83
N PRO A 135 -13.46 -24.00 6.83
CA PRO A 135 -14.10 -25.28 7.17
C PRO A 135 -13.68 -26.45 6.27
N GLY A 136 -13.40 -26.18 4.98
CA GLY A 136 -12.91 -27.18 4.02
C GLY A 136 -11.39 -27.37 4.00
N GLY A 137 -10.67 -26.67 4.87
CA GLY A 137 -9.21 -26.65 4.93
C GLY A 137 -8.56 -25.78 3.86
N PHE A 138 -7.43 -25.15 4.21
CA PHE A 138 -6.61 -24.36 3.31
C PHE A 138 -5.93 -25.24 2.24
N PRO A 139 -5.90 -24.81 0.97
CA PRO A 139 -5.05 -25.39 -0.06
C PRO A 139 -3.61 -25.46 0.42
N VAL A 140 -2.95 -26.58 0.14
CA VAL A 140 -1.53 -26.74 0.43
C VAL A 140 -0.72 -25.83 -0.49
N GLY A 141 0.24 -25.11 0.08
CA GLY A 141 1.12 -24.20 -0.65
C GLY A 141 1.55 -23.00 0.18
N ARG A 142 2.18 -22.05 -0.48
CA ARG A 142 2.66 -20.80 0.13
C ARG A 142 1.57 -19.75 0.14
N TYR A 143 1.56 -19.00 1.22
CA TYR A 143 0.67 -17.87 1.44
C TYR A 143 1.48 -16.66 1.88
N THR A 144 0.90 -15.50 1.65
CA THR A 144 1.42 -14.22 2.14
C THR A 144 0.33 -13.50 2.89
N VAL A 145 0.65 -12.97 4.06
CA VAL A 145 -0.16 -11.97 4.74
C VAL A 145 0.51 -10.62 4.62
N GLU A 146 -0.26 -9.63 4.19
CA GLU A 146 0.14 -8.24 4.10
C GLU A 146 -0.68 -7.44 5.11
N ILE A 147 0.01 -6.74 5.99
CA ILE A 147 -0.57 -5.82 6.97
C ILE A 147 -0.40 -4.41 6.44
N SER A 148 -1.54 -3.73 6.30
CA SER A 148 -1.60 -2.33 5.91
C SER A 148 -2.06 -1.46 7.07
N LEU A 149 -1.44 -0.29 7.23
CA LEU A 149 -1.90 0.76 8.12
C LEU A 149 -2.33 1.95 7.25
N ASP A 150 -3.58 2.37 7.40
CA ASP A 150 -4.19 3.48 6.63
C ASP A 150 -4.06 3.31 5.10
N GLY A 151 -4.14 2.06 4.65
CA GLY A 151 -4.04 1.67 3.24
C GLY A 151 -2.62 1.50 2.71
N ALA A 152 -1.59 1.83 3.48
CA ALA A 152 -0.20 1.57 3.13
C ALA A 152 0.26 0.22 3.70
N VAL A 153 0.77 -0.69 2.86
CA VAL A 153 1.37 -1.95 3.33
C VAL A 153 2.63 -1.62 4.13
N VAL A 154 2.62 -1.93 5.42
CA VAL A 154 3.72 -1.64 6.35
C VAL A 154 4.51 -2.89 6.71
N GLN A 155 3.89 -4.07 6.65
CA GLN A 155 4.56 -5.31 6.97
C GLN A 155 3.97 -6.47 6.18
N SER A 156 4.81 -7.46 5.83
CA SER A 156 4.37 -8.70 5.19
C SER A 156 5.07 -9.91 5.78
N ARG A 157 4.39 -11.05 5.78
CA ARG A 157 4.94 -12.35 6.20
C ARG A 157 4.46 -13.45 5.28
N GLU A 158 5.40 -14.32 4.90
CA GLU A 158 5.11 -15.54 4.17
C GLU A 158 4.95 -16.71 5.15
N PHE A 159 4.06 -17.65 4.83
CA PHE A 159 3.89 -18.90 5.55
C PHE A 159 3.48 -20.01 4.59
N GLU A 160 3.57 -21.25 5.05
CA GLU A 160 3.20 -22.43 4.27
C GLU A 160 2.08 -23.21 4.95
N VAL A 161 1.16 -23.73 4.15
CA VAL A 161 0.19 -24.74 4.56
C VAL A 161 0.63 -26.06 3.97
N LYS A 162 0.83 -27.08 4.80
CA LYS A 162 1.24 -28.44 4.36
C LYS A 162 0.75 -29.55 5.27
#